data_AF-A0A7G9IRY3-F1
#
_entry.id   AF-A0A7G9IRY3-F1
#
_cell.length_a   1.000
_cell.length_b   1.000
_cell.length_c   1.000
_cell.angle_alpha   90.00
_cell.angle_beta   90.00
_cell.angle_gamma   90.00
#
_symmetry.space_group_name_H-M   'P 1'
#
loop_
_entity.id
_entity.type
_entity.pdbx_description
1 polymer ?
#
loop_
_entity_poly.entity_id
_entity_poly.type
_entity_poly.pdbx_seq_one_letter_code
_entity_poly.pdbx_strand_id
1 'polypeptide(L)'
;MQETIQRYQRRIKEVQIDKSLVEQNMQHLKHEAADMSKKIEHLEVAKRKLLGEGLGSCTFEELIQIEQQLEQSASTIRARKMQVFREQIEKLKEKEKALEAENAMLCVKHGLQPRKESNEDQGENEQSTETNENSDVETELFIGPPEGRTKRVSPPK
;
A
#
# COMPACT_ATOMS: atom_id res chain seq x y z
N MET A 1 8.12 -23.79 -71.27
CA MET A 1 7.09 -24.60 -70.55
C MET A 1 7.58 -25.07 -69.19
N GLN A 2 8.77 -25.68 -69.10
CA GLN A 2 9.30 -26.24 -67.85
C GLN A 2 9.64 -25.17 -66.78
N GLU A 3 10.17 -24.02 -67.18
CA GLU A 3 10.44 -22.87 -66.29
C GLU A 3 9.16 -22.33 -65.63
N THR A 4 8.06 -22.30 -66.38
CA THR A 4 6.75 -21.87 -65.89
C THR A 4 6.24 -22.82 -64.81
N ILE A 5 6.35 -24.14 -65.03
CA ILE A 5 5.97 -25.17 -64.05
C ILE A 5 6.81 -25.03 -62.77
N GLN A 6 8.13 -24.83 -62.90
CA GLN A 6 9.01 -24.64 -61.73
C GLN A 6 8.67 -23.39 -60.92
N ARG A 7 8.28 -22.28 -61.56
CA ARG A 7 7.79 -21.08 -60.85
C ARG A 7 6.55 -21.38 -60.00
N TYR A 8 5.57 -22.09 -60.56
CA TYR A 8 4.36 -22.45 -59.80
C TYR A 8 4.67 -23.41 -58.65
N GLN A 9 5.53 -24.41 -58.86
CA GLN A 9 5.96 -25.31 -57.79
C GLN A 9 6.70 -24.58 -56.67
N ARG A 10 7.55 -23.61 -57.01
CA ARG A 10 8.25 -22.78 -56.01
C ARG A 10 7.27 -21.96 -55.18
N ARG A 11 6.30 -21.31 -55.84
CA ARG A 11 5.29 -20.49 -55.15
C ARG A 11 4.39 -21.32 -54.22
N ILE A 12 4.03 -22.53 -54.60
CA ILE A 12 3.27 -23.44 -53.71
C ILE A 12 4.09 -23.80 -52.47
N LYS A 13 5.38 -24.09 -52.63
CA LYS A 13 6.28 -24.38 -51.50
C LYS A 13 6.44 -23.17 -50.58
N GLU A 14 6.64 -21.98 -51.12
CA GLU A 14 6.74 -20.72 -50.37
C GLU A 14 5.48 -20.48 -49.52
N VAL A 15 4.28 -20.59 -50.12
CA VAL A 15 3.01 -20.42 -49.40
C VAL A 15 2.83 -21.49 -48.30
N GLN A 16 3.29 -22.71 -48.53
CA GLN A 16 3.23 -23.77 -47.51
C GLN A 16 4.18 -23.49 -46.34
N ILE A 17 5.38 -22.97 -46.62
CA ILE A 17 6.36 -22.55 -45.59
C ILE A 17 5.79 -21.39 -44.76
N ASP A 18 5.22 -20.38 -45.41
CA ASP A 18 4.62 -19.23 -44.72
C ASP A 18 3.48 -19.66 -43.78
N LYS A 19 2.59 -20.55 -44.25
CA LYS A 19 1.53 -21.11 -43.40
C LYS A 19 2.09 -21.88 -42.20
N SER A 20 3.10 -22.72 -42.42
CA SER A 20 3.77 -23.45 -41.34
C SER A 20 4.42 -22.51 -40.33
N LEU A 21 5.04 -21.42 -40.78
CA LEU A 21 5.68 -20.43 -39.91
C LEU A 21 4.64 -19.66 -39.07
N VAL A 22 3.54 -19.25 -39.69
CA VAL A 22 2.41 -18.62 -38.97
C VAL A 22 1.82 -19.57 -37.93
N GLU A 23 1.65 -20.84 -38.27
CA GLU A 23 1.15 -21.85 -37.33
C GLU A 23 2.11 -22.09 -36.18
N GLN A 24 3.42 -22.22 -36.44
CA GLN A 24 4.45 -22.33 -35.40
C GLN A 24 4.48 -21.10 -34.48
N ASN A 25 4.41 -19.89 -35.04
CA ASN A 25 4.33 -18.65 -34.25
C ASN A 25 3.08 -18.63 -33.38
N MET A 26 1.93 -19.04 -33.90
CA MET A 26 0.69 -19.10 -33.13
C MET A 26 0.77 -20.14 -32.01
N GLN A 27 1.41 -21.29 -32.23
CA GLN A 27 1.65 -22.27 -31.17
C GLN A 27 2.62 -21.74 -30.10
N HIS A 28 3.66 -21.03 -30.50
CA HIS A 28 4.58 -20.37 -29.57
C HIS A 28 3.85 -19.34 -28.69
N LEU A 29 3.06 -18.45 -29.29
CA LEU A 29 2.25 -17.47 -28.57
C LEU A 29 1.26 -18.12 -27.59
N LYS A 30 0.63 -19.22 -27.99
CA LYS A 30 -0.25 -19.99 -27.09
C LYS A 30 0.51 -20.56 -25.90
N HIS A 31 1.71 -21.10 -26.13
CA HIS A 31 2.55 -21.64 -25.06
C HIS A 31 2.98 -20.54 -24.09
N GLU A 32 3.46 -19.42 -24.61
CA GLU A 32 3.86 -18.25 -23.83
C GLU A 32 2.70 -17.70 -23.00
N ALA A 33 1.50 -17.59 -23.58
CA ALA A 33 0.30 -17.19 -22.86
C ALA A 33 -0.06 -18.15 -21.72
N ALA A 34 0.05 -19.46 -21.96
CA ALA A 34 -0.20 -20.47 -20.93
C ALA A 34 0.83 -20.38 -19.78
N ASP A 35 2.09 -20.13 -20.09
CA ASP A 35 3.15 -19.99 -19.10
C ASP A 35 2.98 -18.71 -18.27
N MET A 36 2.61 -17.59 -18.90
CA MET A 36 2.24 -16.37 -18.19
C MET A 36 1.04 -16.59 -17.26
N SER A 37 0.00 -17.29 -17.74
CA SER A 37 -1.19 -17.59 -16.94
C SER A 37 -0.85 -18.43 -15.71
N LYS A 38 -0.01 -19.46 -15.86
CA LYS A 38 0.50 -20.23 -14.71
C LYS A 38 1.27 -19.34 -13.75
N LYS A 39 2.16 -18.47 -14.25
CA LYS A 39 2.94 -17.58 -13.38
C LYS A 39 2.05 -16.66 -12.54
N ILE A 40 1.00 -16.12 -13.14
CA ILE A 40 -0.01 -15.31 -12.44
C ILE A 40 -0.67 -16.13 -11.33
N GLU A 41 -1.11 -17.35 -11.64
CA GLU A 41 -1.75 -18.23 -10.66
C GLU A 41 -0.83 -18.51 -9.46
N HIS A 42 0.45 -18.82 -9.71
CA HIS A 42 1.43 -19.03 -8.63
C HIS A 42 1.61 -17.79 -7.76
N LEU A 43 1.65 -16.59 -8.36
CA LEU A 43 1.77 -15.33 -7.63
C LEU A 43 0.53 -15.03 -6.79
N GLU A 44 -0.68 -15.27 -7.32
CA GLU A 44 -1.92 -15.09 -6.55
C GLU A 44 -2.04 -16.09 -5.40
N VAL A 45 -1.60 -17.34 -5.59
CA VAL A 45 -1.50 -18.31 -4.49
C VAL A 45 -0.54 -17.83 -3.41
N ALA A 46 0.67 -17.38 -3.79
CA ALA A 46 1.66 -16.88 -2.85
C ALA A 46 1.13 -15.66 -2.08
N LYS A 47 0.47 -14.73 -2.77
CA LYS A 47 -0.18 -13.56 -2.15
C LYS A 47 -1.26 -13.97 -1.16
N ARG A 48 -2.16 -14.90 -1.52
CA ARG A 48 -3.19 -15.39 -0.60
C ARG A 48 -2.59 -16.03 0.65
N LYS A 49 -1.54 -16.85 0.51
CA LYS A 49 -0.80 -17.41 1.64
C LYS A 49 -0.23 -16.30 2.55
N LEU A 50 0.38 -15.25 1.99
CA LEU A 50 0.88 -14.10 2.76
C LEU A 50 -0.24 -13.32 3.47
N LEU A 51 -1.47 -13.34 2.92
CA LEU A 51 -2.66 -12.74 3.55
C LEU A 51 -3.32 -13.66 4.60
N GLY A 52 -2.76 -14.84 4.84
CA GLY A 52 -3.28 -15.81 5.80
C GLY A 52 -4.40 -16.71 5.26
N GLU A 53 -4.64 -16.69 3.94
CA GLU A 53 -5.67 -17.50 3.30
C GLU A 53 -5.11 -18.85 2.82
N GLY A 54 -5.92 -19.91 2.93
CA GLY A 54 -5.57 -21.22 2.37
C GLY A 54 -4.37 -21.92 3.04
N LEU A 55 -4.01 -21.54 4.27
CA LEU A 55 -2.86 -22.07 4.99
C LEU A 55 -2.96 -23.56 5.38
N GLY A 56 -4.16 -24.14 5.36
CA GLY A 56 -4.37 -25.54 5.71
C GLY A 56 -3.68 -26.54 4.78
N SER A 57 -3.26 -26.12 3.59
CA SER A 57 -2.47 -26.94 2.65
C SER A 57 -0.95 -26.67 2.72
N CYS A 58 -0.51 -25.72 3.55
CA CYS A 58 0.90 -25.42 3.72
C CYS A 58 1.59 -26.46 4.61
N THR A 59 2.87 -26.72 4.33
CA THR A 59 3.71 -27.49 5.27
C THR A 59 4.15 -26.62 6.44
N PHE A 60 4.65 -27.24 7.50
CA PHE A 60 5.17 -26.52 8.66
C PHE A 60 6.34 -25.60 8.30
N GLU A 61 7.24 -26.06 7.43
CA GLU A 61 8.36 -25.26 6.93
C GLU A 61 7.90 -24.05 6.11
N GLU A 62 6.88 -24.23 5.25
CA GLU A 62 6.29 -23.11 4.50
C GLU A 62 5.67 -22.07 5.44
N LEU A 63 5.00 -22.50 6.51
CA LEU A 63 4.40 -21.60 7.49
C LEU A 63 5.47 -20.77 8.22
N ILE A 64 6.58 -21.39 8.63
CA ILE A 64 7.70 -20.68 9.25
C ILE A 64 8.28 -19.63 8.29
N GLN A 65 8.44 -19.97 7.01
CA GLN A 65 8.95 -19.02 6.02
C GLN A 65 8.01 -17.82 5.84
N ILE A 66 6.71 -18.07 5.77
CA ILE A 66 5.69 -17.01 5.68
C ILE A 66 5.75 -16.11 6.91
N GLU A 67 5.81 -16.68 8.11
CA GLU A 67 5.91 -15.92 9.36
C GLU A 67 7.14 -15.02 9.38
N GLN A 68 8.32 -15.58 9.09
CA GLN A 68 9.58 -14.82 9.06
C GLN A 68 9.54 -13.69 8.03
N GLN A 69 9.00 -13.96 6.84
CA GLN A 69 8.87 -12.95 5.79
C GLN A 69 7.92 -11.81 6.21
N LEU A 70 6.81 -12.14 6.85
CA LEU A 70 5.85 -11.14 7.36
C LEU A 70 6.45 -10.31 8.49
N GLU A 71 7.14 -10.93 9.43
CA GLU A 71 7.79 -10.23 10.54
C GLU A 71 8.86 -9.25 10.03
N GLN A 72 9.76 -9.71 9.16
CA GLN A 72 10.83 -8.88 8.60
C GLN A 72 10.28 -7.72 7.77
N SER A 73 9.29 -7.98 6.92
CA SER A 73 8.68 -6.93 6.09
C SER A 73 7.91 -5.91 6.93
N ALA A 74 7.14 -6.34 7.93
CA ALA A 74 6.44 -5.44 8.84
C ALA A 74 7.42 -4.58 9.66
N SER A 75 8.51 -5.17 10.15
CA SER A 75 9.58 -4.43 10.85
C SER A 75 10.21 -3.36 9.94
N THR A 76 10.53 -3.73 8.70
CA THR A 76 11.10 -2.81 7.69
C THR A 76 10.14 -1.66 7.36
N ILE A 77 8.86 -1.96 7.15
CA ILE A 77 7.82 -0.95 6.89
C ILE A 77 7.70 0.02 8.06
N ARG A 78 7.66 -0.50 9.30
CA ARG A 78 7.57 0.32 10.52
C ARG A 78 8.79 1.22 10.66
N ALA A 79 10.00 0.69 10.48
CA ALA A 79 11.24 1.46 10.54
C ALA A 79 11.23 2.61 9.53
N ARG A 80 10.85 2.33 8.28
CA ARG A 80 10.73 3.36 7.23
C ARG A 80 9.68 4.41 7.57
N LYS A 81 8.50 4.00 8.06
CA LYS A 81 7.43 4.93 8.48
C LYS A 81 7.91 5.84 9.60
N MET A 82 8.60 5.29 10.61
CA MET A 82 9.18 6.06 11.70
C MET A 82 10.26 7.02 11.23
N GLN A 83 11.09 6.62 10.26
CA GLN A 83 12.07 7.51 9.66
C GLN A 83 11.40 8.71 8.99
N VAL A 84 10.40 8.47 8.12
CA VAL A 84 9.67 9.54 7.42
C VAL A 84 9.01 10.50 8.42
N PHE A 85 8.41 9.98 9.50
CA PHE A 85 7.81 10.84 10.52
C PHE A 85 8.84 11.66 11.29
N ARG A 86 10.01 11.09 11.62
CA ARG A 86 11.08 11.87 12.25
C ARG A 86 11.54 13.03 11.37
N GLU A 87 11.74 12.78 10.08
CA GLU A 87 12.12 13.81 9.10
C GLU A 87 11.04 14.91 9.01
N GLN A 88 9.75 14.54 9.02
CA GLN A 88 8.65 15.50 9.02
C GLN A 88 8.59 16.34 10.31
N ILE A 89 8.75 15.70 11.47
CA ILE A 89 8.79 16.39 12.77
C ILE A 89 9.96 17.38 12.83
N GLU A 90 11.13 16.98 12.36
CA GLU A 90 12.31 17.85 12.33
C GLU A 90 12.06 19.08 11.44
N LYS A 91 11.53 18.88 10.23
CA LYS A 91 11.17 19.98 9.32
C LYS A 91 10.15 20.94 9.94
N LEU A 92 9.17 20.42 10.68
CA LEU A 92 8.17 21.26 11.36
C LEU A 92 8.80 22.06 12.51
N LYS A 93 9.69 21.45 13.31
CA LYS A 93 10.42 22.14 14.38
C LYS A 93 11.34 23.24 13.85
N GLU A 94 11.97 23.03 12.69
CA GLU A 94 12.76 24.09 12.04
C GLU A 94 11.88 25.25 11.56
N LYS A 95 10.72 24.94 10.98
CA LYS A 95 9.76 25.95 10.54
C LYS A 95 9.19 26.74 11.72
N GLU A 96 8.85 26.06 12.82
CA GLU A 96 8.41 26.67 14.07
C GLU A 96 9.43 27.68 14.57
N LYS A 97 10.71 27.28 14.71
CA LYS A 97 11.80 28.18 15.12
C LYS A 97 11.97 29.39 14.20
N ALA A 98 11.86 29.20 12.89
CA ALA A 98 11.97 30.28 11.92
C ALA A 98 10.82 31.30 12.07
N LEU A 99 9.59 30.81 12.25
CA LEU A 99 8.42 31.64 12.48
C LEU A 99 8.46 32.34 13.83
N GLU A 100 8.92 31.68 14.90
CA GLU A 100 9.14 32.31 16.20
C GLU A 100 10.15 33.47 16.10
N ALA A 101 11.24 33.27 15.37
CA ALA A 101 12.24 34.32 15.15
C ALA A 101 11.66 35.50 14.35
N GLU A 102 10.90 35.23 13.29
CA GLU A 102 10.21 36.27 12.51
C GLU A 102 9.17 37.03 13.35
N ASN A 103 8.35 36.31 14.12
CA ASN A 103 7.37 36.91 15.02
C ASN A 103 8.03 37.78 16.08
N ALA A 104 9.14 37.34 16.69
CA ALA A 104 9.88 38.15 17.65
C ALA A 104 10.40 39.47 17.02
N MET A 105 10.92 39.41 15.79
CA MET A 105 11.34 40.60 15.04
C MET A 105 10.17 41.55 14.76
N LEU A 106 9.02 41.02 14.38
CA LEU A 106 7.80 41.81 14.14
C LEU A 106 7.25 42.44 15.43
N CYS A 107 7.25 41.71 16.55
CA CYS A 107 6.85 42.23 17.86
C CYS A 107 7.70 43.44 18.26
N VAL A 108 9.04 43.33 18.15
CA VAL A 108 9.96 44.44 18.41
C VAL A 108 9.66 45.64 17.50
N LYS A 109 9.46 45.39 16.20
CA LYS A 109 9.16 46.45 15.22
C LYS A 109 7.87 47.23 15.52
N HIS A 110 6.86 46.56 16.09
CA HIS A 110 5.54 47.16 16.34
C HIS A 110 5.28 47.46 17.82
N GLY A 111 6.30 47.33 18.69
CA GLY A 111 6.16 47.63 20.12
C GLY A 111 5.24 46.67 20.89
N LEU A 112 4.99 45.47 20.35
CA LEU A 112 4.18 44.43 20.98
C LEU A 112 5.08 43.53 21.84
N GLN A 113 4.56 43.03 22.97
CA GLN A 113 5.30 42.08 23.80
C GLN A 113 5.26 40.68 23.15
N PRO A 114 6.40 39.96 23.03
CA PRO A 114 6.39 38.60 22.52
C PRO A 114 5.55 37.68 23.41
N ARG A 115 4.52 37.04 22.84
CA ARG A 115 3.77 35.98 23.52
C ARG A 115 4.68 34.77 23.66
N LYS A 116 5.17 34.51 24.88
CA LYS A 116 5.86 33.25 25.19
C LYS A 116 4.80 32.18 25.37
N GLU A 117 4.62 31.34 24.37
CA GLU A 117 3.87 30.09 24.56
C GLU A 117 4.81 29.17 25.34
N SER A 118 4.50 28.97 26.62
CA SER A 118 5.13 27.95 27.43
C SER A 118 4.74 26.61 26.83
N ASN A 119 5.71 25.93 26.22
CA ASN A 119 5.63 24.52 25.90
C ASN A 119 5.56 23.75 27.23
N GLU A 120 4.37 23.68 27.80
CA GLU A 120 4.04 22.62 28.74
C GLU A 120 3.92 21.33 27.94
N ASP A 121 4.98 20.54 28.02
CA ASP A 121 4.93 19.10 27.83
C ASP A 121 4.00 18.53 28.93
N GLN A 122 2.69 18.68 28.75
CA GLN A 122 1.69 17.94 29.49
C GLN A 122 1.06 16.95 28.52
N GLY A 123 1.28 15.67 28.83
CA GLY A 123 0.53 14.59 28.21
C GLY A 123 -0.97 14.79 28.42
N GLU A 124 -1.70 14.22 27.48
CA GLU A 124 -3.15 13.97 27.49
C GLU A 124 -4.04 15.15 27.07
N ASN A 125 -4.54 15.00 25.83
CA ASN A 125 -5.95 15.10 25.48
C ASN A 125 -6.72 16.32 26.01
N GLU A 126 -6.94 17.32 25.14
CA GLU A 126 -8.28 17.90 25.00
C GLU A 126 -8.45 18.70 23.70
N GLN A 127 -9.70 18.63 23.25
CA GLN A 127 -10.26 18.94 21.96
C GLN A 127 -10.37 20.45 21.75
N SER A 128 -9.88 20.96 20.61
CA SER A 128 -10.25 22.27 20.09
C SER A 128 -11.02 22.10 18.77
N THR A 129 -12.32 22.30 18.89
CA THR A 129 -13.19 22.70 17.79
C THR A 129 -12.73 24.05 17.24
N GLU A 130 -12.63 24.19 15.91
CA GLU A 130 -13.61 24.99 15.17
C GLU A 130 -13.37 24.97 13.64
N THR A 131 -14.47 24.64 12.96
CA THR A 131 -14.94 25.18 11.68
C THR A 131 -13.97 25.18 10.49
N ASN A 132 -14.13 24.18 9.62
CA ASN A 132 -14.10 24.47 8.19
C ASN A 132 -15.19 23.65 7.49
N GLU A 133 -16.07 24.37 6.81
CA GLU A 133 -17.33 23.91 6.23
C GLU A 133 -17.12 22.73 5.27
N ASN A 134 -17.88 21.63 5.45
CA ASN A 134 -18.59 20.92 4.37
C ASN A 134 -19.31 19.64 4.87
N SER A 135 -20.62 19.62 4.61
CA SER A 135 -21.60 18.52 4.59
C SER A 135 -22.05 17.87 5.92
N ASP A 136 -23.33 18.08 6.24
CA ASP A 136 -24.13 17.28 7.18
C ASP A 136 -24.25 15.82 6.71
N VAL A 137 -23.74 14.89 7.51
CA VAL A 137 -24.25 13.51 7.57
C VAL A 137 -24.34 13.13 9.03
N GLU A 138 -25.56 13.12 9.56
CA GLU A 138 -25.84 12.65 10.92
C GLU A 138 -25.56 11.14 10.96
N THR A 139 -24.48 10.74 11.64
CA THR A 139 -24.21 9.33 11.95
C THR A 139 -24.18 9.20 13.47
N GLU A 140 -24.96 8.26 14.00
CA GLU A 140 -24.97 7.89 15.43
C GLU A 140 -23.68 7.13 15.84
N LEU A 141 -22.55 7.43 15.19
CA LEU A 141 -21.28 6.75 15.39
C LEU A 141 -20.46 7.47 16.45
N PHE A 142 -20.60 7.04 17.71
CA PHE A 142 -19.73 7.48 18.78
C PHE A 142 -18.37 6.77 18.70
N ILE A 143 -17.34 7.46 18.19
CA ILE A 143 -15.95 6.98 18.19
C ILE A 143 -15.30 7.46 19.49
N GLY A 144 -15.56 6.75 20.59
CA GLY A 144 -14.91 6.92 21.89
C GLY A 144 -14.46 5.59 22.47
N PRO A 145 -13.66 5.59 23.56
CA PRO A 145 -13.24 4.36 24.23
C PRO A 145 -14.47 3.53 24.66
N PRO A 146 -14.45 2.19 24.52
CA PRO A 146 -15.63 1.37 24.78
C PRO A 146 -16.10 1.51 26.23
N GLU A 147 -17.42 1.57 26.44
CA GLU A 147 -18.02 1.57 27.78
C GLU A 147 -17.54 0.34 28.56
N GLY A 148 -16.95 0.59 29.74
CA GLY A 148 -16.48 -0.45 30.63
C GLY A 148 -17.62 -1.38 31.02
N ARG A 149 -17.48 -2.67 30.70
CA ARG A 149 -18.42 -3.74 31.09
C ARG A 149 -18.53 -3.82 32.61
N THR A 150 -19.50 -3.13 33.21
CA THR A 150 -19.94 -3.46 34.57
C THR A 150 -20.87 -4.66 34.48
N LYS A 151 -20.34 -5.83 34.84
CA LYS A 151 -21.15 -7.02 35.14
C LYS A 151 -22.15 -6.66 36.24
N ARG A 152 -23.44 -6.64 35.93
CA ARG A 152 -24.50 -6.93 36.92
C ARG A 152 -25.27 -8.15 36.45
N VAL A 153 -24.89 -9.29 37.02
CA VAL A 153 -25.75 -10.47 37.08
C VAL A 153 -26.85 -10.15 38.09
N SER A 154 -28.11 -10.24 37.68
CA SER A 154 -29.25 -10.33 38.59
C SER A 154 -29.93 -11.69 38.40
N PRO A 155 -30.29 -12.42 39.48
CA PRO A 155 -30.86 -13.76 39.40
C PRO A 155 -32.36 -13.72 39.08
N PRO A 156 -32.94 -14.82 38.56
CA PRO A 156 -34.36 -14.88 38.22
C PRO A 156 -35.24 -15.04 39.47
N LYS A 157 -36.43 -14.43 39.43
CA LYS A 157 -37.63 -14.87 40.16
C LYS A 157 -38.60 -15.42 39.14
#